data_AF-A0A1I3Q9Z3-F1
#
_entry.id   AF-A0A1I3Q9Z3-F1
#
_cell.length_a   1.000
_cell.length_b   1.000
_cell.length_c   1.000
_cell.angle_alpha   90.00
_cell.angle_beta   90.00
_cell.angle_gamma   90.00
#
_symmetry.space_group_name_H-M   'P 1'
#
loop_
_entity.id
_entity.type
_entity.pdbx_description
1 polymer ?
#
loop_
_entity_poly.entity_id
_entity_poly.type
_entity_poly.pdbx_seq_one_letter_code
_entity_poly.pdbx_strand_id
1 'polypeptide(L)'
;MGATSKIKRYYWRELFFEEMRRFDDWEVAHPDADEDAKVLAQAEIAAAVLAEIKALHEASPKYVYTEVSDQEVLTRYKVEIENLTAEYAPKGRKGAIIQVGDEVISPEAFAIEHYRAQGLEAIPLESVPFMSLFAVMMALVICDTLDDQVRFCGFGNRDDYEAGRPCRQIWASLPEDFGKPTYADRRAAKLKRFFAELPDDRFTLLWTYDYFRGVSYELRQYLWVHKDVDFDRGRMLIERLSPAAIVKILQYLIGDYWGRHLGWPDLLVLGGEDGAFFLAEVKSSKDSLSEEQKRWIADNDEHLGFPFRIVKIHRSNPDRKASASTRT
;
A
#
# COMPACT_ATOMS: atom_id res chain seq x y z
N MET A 1 -14.96 -11.17 -17.31
CA MET A 1 -15.21 -11.02 -15.86
C MET A 1 -14.50 -9.82 -15.21
N GLY A 2 -13.59 -9.08 -15.88
CA GLY A 2 -12.84 -7.97 -15.26
C GLY A 2 -13.54 -6.59 -15.21
N ALA A 3 -14.36 -6.23 -16.19
CA ALA A 3 -14.94 -4.88 -16.28
C ALA A 3 -15.89 -4.52 -15.12
N THR A 4 -16.73 -5.47 -14.69
CA THR A 4 -17.65 -5.28 -13.56
C THR A 4 -16.90 -5.03 -12.24
N SER A 5 -15.75 -5.70 -12.03
CA SER A 5 -14.92 -5.49 -10.85
C SER A 5 -14.24 -4.11 -10.85
N LYS A 6 -13.83 -3.62 -12.02
CA LYS A 6 -13.22 -2.29 -12.17
C LYS A 6 -14.23 -1.17 -11.91
N ILE A 7 -15.44 -1.26 -12.45
CA ILE A 7 -16.51 -0.30 -12.16
C ILE A 7 -16.80 -0.27 -10.66
N LYS A 8 -16.97 -1.44 -10.03
CA LYS A 8 -17.17 -1.52 -8.58
C LYS A 8 -16.04 -0.87 -7.76
N ARG A 9 -14.80 -0.98 -8.22
CA ARG A 9 -13.62 -0.39 -7.55
C ARG A 9 -13.56 1.12 -7.73
N TYR A 10 -13.68 1.64 -8.95
CA TYR A 10 -13.48 3.06 -9.21
C TYR A 10 -14.71 3.92 -8.92
N TYR A 11 -15.91 3.35 -9.04
CA TYR A 11 -17.19 4.00 -8.74
C TYR A 11 -17.77 3.58 -7.39
N TRP A 12 -16.95 3.02 -6.47
CA TRP A 12 -17.46 2.48 -5.20
C TRP A 12 -18.29 3.51 -4.41
N ARG A 13 -17.86 4.78 -4.46
CA ARG A 13 -18.52 5.87 -3.75
C ARG A 13 -19.87 6.19 -4.39
N GLU A 14 -19.91 6.32 -5.71
CA GLU A 14 -21.14 6.56 -6.47
C GLU A 14 -22.13 5.42 -6.32
N LEU A 15 -21.64 4.17 -6.39
CA LEU A 15 -22.44 2.97 -6.13
C LEU A 15 -23.02 3.02 -4.73
N PHE A 16 -22.20 3.23 -3.71
CA PHE A 16 -22.64 3.22 -2.31
C PHE A 16 -23.71 4.29 -2.02
N PHE A 17 -23.48 5.53 -2.43
CA PHE A 17 -24.45 6.61 -2.16
C PHE A 17 -25.74 6.44 -2.96
N GLU A 18 -25.67 5.98 -4.21
CA GLU A 18 -26.87 5.80 -5.02
C GLU A 18 -27.66 4.55 -4.60
N GLU A 19 -26.98 3.48 -4.19
CA GLU A 19 -27.59 2.30 -3.57
C GLU A 19 -28.31 2.67 -2.28
N MET A 20 -27.65 3.40 -1.38
CA MET A 20 -28.23 3.86 -0.11
C MET A 20 -29.45 4.75 -0.35
N ARG A 21 -29.32 5.76 -1.22
CA ARG A 21 -30.42 6.67 -1.53
C ARG A 21 -31.65 5.93 -2.06
N ARG A 22 -31.47 4.97 -2.98
CA ARG A 22 -32.57 4.18 -3.55
C ARG A 22 -33.14 3.18 -2.58
N PHE A 23 -32.32 2.64 -1.68
CA PHE A 23 -32.79 1.75 -0.64
C PHE A 23 -33.61 2.50 0.40
N ASP A 24 -33.18 3.70 0.82
CA ASP A 24 -33.95 4.58 1.70
C ASP A 24 -35.31 4.94 1.07
N ASP A 25 -35.33 5.32 -0.21
CA ASP A 25 -36.57 5.59 -0.96
C ASP A 25 -37.49 4.35 -0.99
N TRP A 26 -36.90 3.16 -1.15
CA TRP A 26 -37.65 1.90 -1.18
C TRP A 26 -38.23 1.54 0.20
N GLU A 27 -37.49 1.72 1.29
CA GLU A 27 -37.98 1.48 2.66
C GLU A 27 -39.12 2.41 3.03
N VAL A 28 -39.06 3.69 2.63
CA VAL A 28 -40.16 4.64 2.81
C VAL A 28 -41.42 4.19 2.06
N ALA A 29 -41.26 3.62 0.87
CA ALA A 29 -42.37 3.10 0.07
C ALA A 29 -42.92 1.75 0.57
N HIS A 30 -42.15 1.00 1.37
CA HIS A 30 -42.50 -0.33 1.87
C HIS A 30 -42.30 -0.45 3.38
N PRO A 31 -43.04 0.32 4.21
CA PRO A 31 -42.82 0.41 5.65
C PRO A 31 -43.06 -0.93 6.40
N ASP A 32 -43.86 -1.82 5.82
CA ASP A 32 -44.22 -3.12 6.41
C ASP A 32 -43.45 -4.30 5.78
N ALA A 33 -42.39 -4.03 5.00
CA ALA A 33 -41.59 -5.09 4.39
C ALA A 33 -40.86 -5.95 5.42
N ASP A 34 -40.88 -7.27 5.22
CA ASP A 34 -40.08 -8.20 6.00
C ASP A 34 -38.60 -8.19 5.56
N GLU A 35 -37.75 -8.87 6.34
CA GLU A 35 -36.31 -8.89 6.11
C GLU A 35 -35.91 -9.61 4.80
N ASP A 36 -36.69 -10.61 4.37
CA ASP A 36 -36.42 -11.30 3.10
C ASP A 36 -36.70 -10.37 1.90
N ALA A 37 -37.78 -9.58 1.96
CA ALA A 37 -38.11 -8.57 0.97
C ALA A 37 -37.04 -7.46 0.92
N LYS A 38 -36.50 -7.03 2.07
CA LYS A 38 -35.41 -6.05 2.13
C LYS A 38 -34.13 -6.56 1.48
N VAL A 39 -33.73 -7.79 1.76
CA VAL A 39 -32.51 -8.40 1.17
C VAL A 39 -32.64 -8.51 -0.35
N LEU A 40 -33.81 -8.92 -0.85
CA LEU A 40 -34.07 -8.98 -2.28
C LEU A 40 -34.02 -7.58 -2.92
N ALA A 41 -34.67 -6.59 -2.31
CA ALA A 41 -34.67 -5.21 -2.80
C ALA A 41 -33.25 -4.62 -2.85
N GLN A 42 -32.43 -4.83 -1.82
CA GLN A 42 -31.03 -4.41 -1.82
C GLN A 42 -30.24 -5.02 -2.99
N ALA A 43 -30.43 -6.32 -3.26
CA ALA A 43 -29.75 -7.00 -4.35
C ALA A 43 -30.19 -6.47 -5.73
N GLU A 44 -31.48 -6.22 -5.92
CA GLU A 44 -32.04 -5.67 -7.16
C GLU A 44 -31.58 -4.22 -7.39
N ILE A 45 -31.61 -3.38 -6.35
CA ILE A 45 -31.13 -1.99 -6.40
C ILE A 45 -29.64 -1.96 -6.73
N ALA A 46 -28.81 -2.76 -6.05
CA ALA A 46 -27.38 -2.83 -6.33
C ALA A 46 -27.09 -3.29 -7.76
N ALA A 47 -27.88 -4.23 -8.30
CA ALA A 47 -27.76 -4.66 -9.69
C ALA A 47 -28.14 -3.55 -10.68
N ALA A 48 -29.23 -2.81 -10.40
CA ALA A 48 -29.71 -1.72 -11.25
C ALA A 48 -28.74 -0.53 -11.26
N VAL A 49 -28.30 -0.07 -10.08
CA VAL A 49 -27.33 1.03 -9.95
C VAL A 49 -26.02 0.68 -10.67
N LEU A 50 -25.54 -0.55 -10.52
CA LEU A 50 -24.35 -1.02 -11.22
C LEU A 50 -24.51 -1.03 -12.75
N ALA A 51 -25.69 -1.41 -13.26
CA ALA A 51 -25.96 -1.40 -14.69
C ALA A 51 -26.00 0.04 -15.25
N GLU A 52 -26.61 0.97 -14.51
CA GLU A 52 -26.67 2.38 -14.89
C GLU A 52 -25.28 3.04 -14.89
N ILE A 53 -24.48 2.80 -13.84
CA ILE A 53 -23.11 3.34 -13.77
C ILE A 53 -22.24 2.76 -14.89
N LYS A 54 -22.46 1.50 -15.31
CA LYS A 54 -21.81 0.94 -16.50
C LYS A 54 -22.18 1.67 -17.78
N ALA A 55 -23.46 1.91 -18.02
CA ALA A 55 -23.92 2.63 -19.20
C ALA A 55 -23.39 4.09 -19.21
N LEU A 56 -23.40 4.75 -18.05
CA LEU A 56 -22.80 6.08 -17.87
C LEU A 56 -21.31 6.09 -18.16
N HIS A 57 -20.57 5.09 -17.67
CA HIS A 57 -19.14 4.98 -17.91
C HIS A 57 -18.81 4.73 -19.39
N GLU A 58 -19.61 3.92 -20.11
CA GLU A 58 -19.43 3.69 -21.55
C GLU A 58 -19.74 4.94 -22.38
N ALA A 59 -20.76 5.72 -22.00
CA ALA A 59 -21.17 6.92 -22.74
C ALA A 59 -20.30 8.15 -22.43
N SER A 60 -19.90 8.33 -21.17
CA SER A 60 -19.14 9.49 -20.70
C SER A 60 -18.32 9.11 -19.46
N PRO A 61 -17.15 8.49 -19.63
CA PRO A 61 -16.35 7.97 -18.52
C PRO A 61 -15.89 9.11 -17.61
N LYS A 62 -16.43 9.15 -16.39
CA LYS A 62 -15.95 10.03 -15.30
C LYS A 62 -14.52 9.68 -14.89
N TYR A 63 -14.17 8.40 -14.94
CA TYR A 63 -12.84 7.89 -14.67
C TYR A 63 -12.31 7.23 -15.94
N VAL A 64 -11.13 7.63 -16.41
CA VAL A 64 -10.42 6.97 -17.52
C VAL A 64 -9.32 6.13 -16.92
N TYR A 65 -9.36 4.82 -17.13
CA TYR A 65 -8.26 3.92 -16.75
C TYR A 65 -7.58 3.47 -18.05
N THR A 66 -6.58 4.24 -18.47
CA THR A 66 -5.59 3.78 -19.46
C THR A 66 -4.63 2.86 -18.76
N GLU A 67 -4.86 1.55 -18.85
CA GLU A 67 -3.95 0.56 -18.28
C GLU A 67 -2.71 0.44 -19.15
N VAL A 68 -1.59 0.93 -18.64
CA VAL A 68 -0.28 0.59 -19.17
C VAL A 68 -0.04 -0.89 -18.85
N SER A 69 0.32 -1.69 -19.86
CA SER A 69 0.56 -3.12 -19.63
C SER A 69 1.78 -3.34 -18.72
N ASP A 70 1.80 -4.43 -17.94
CA ASP A 70 2.97 -4.78 -17.12
C ASP A 70 4.25 -4.80 -17.95
N GLN A 71 4.20 -5.42 -19.14
CA GLN A 71 5.36 -5.50 -20.02
C GLN A 71 5.86 -4.12 -20.47
N GLU A 72 4.94 -3.19 -20.75
CA GLU A 72 5.31 -1.82 -21.13
C GLU A 72 5.99 -1.09 -19.97
N VAL A 73 5.45 -1.18 -18.74
CA VAL A 73 6.07 -0.60 -17.54
C VAL A 73 7.48 -1.18 -17.32
N LEU A 74 7.61 -2.51 -17.32
CA LEU A 74 8.88 -3.17 -17.05
C LEU A 74 9.94 -2.87 -18.11
N THR A 75 9.54 -2.76 -19.37
CA THR A 75 10.44 -2.41 -20.47
C THR A 75 10.85 -0.94 -20.39
N ARG A 76 9.89 -0.04 -20.16
CA ARG A 76 10.11 1.41 -20.10
C ARG A 76 11.08 1.79 -18.99
N TYR A 77 10.87 1.24 -17.79
CA TYR A 77 11.68 1.54 -16.60
C TYR A 77 12.82 0.54 -16.38
N LYS A 78 13.10 -0.34 -17.36
CA LYS A 78 14.21 -1.30 -17.36
C LYS A 78 14.32 -2.10 -16.05
N VAL A 79 13.18 -2.53 -15.53
CA VAL A 79 13.11 -3.25 -14.25
C VAL A 79 13.79 -4.61 -14.38
N GLU A 80 14.70 -4.90 -13.46
CA GLU A 80 15.35 -6.21 -13.39
C GLU A 80 14.35 -7.29 -12.96
N ILE A 81 14.33 -8.41 -13.67
CA ILE A 81 13.45 -9.55 -13.37
C ILE A 81 14.31 -10.74 -12.95
N GLU A 82 14.19 -11.13 -11.69
CA GLU A 82 14.79 -12.33 -11.13
C GLU A 82 13.78 -13.49 -11.23
N ASN A 83 14.18 -14.60 -11.85
CA ASN A 83 13.29 -15.74 -12.06
C ASN A 83 13.65 -16.87 -11.10
N LEU A 84 12.74 -17.20 -10.20
CA LEU A 84 12.86 -18.33 -9.29
C LEU A 84 11.97 -19.49 -9.76
N THR A 85 12.29 -20.70 -9.33
CA THR A 85 11.51 -21.90 -9.62
C THR A 85 11.13 -22.58 -8.32
N ALA A 86 9.85 -22.91 -8.16
CA ALA A 86 9.32 -23.55 -6.96
C ALA A 86 8.30 -24.64 -7.29
N GLU A 87 8.15 -25.61 -6.39
CA GLU A 87 7.07 -26.61 -6.45
C GLU A 87 5.78 -25.97 -5.92
N TYR A 88 4.66 -26.15 -6.63
CA TYR A 88 3.38 -25.55 -6.26
C TYR A 88 2.46 -26.61 -5.64
N ALA A 89 1.83 -26.28 -4.52
CA ALA A 89 0.90 -27.17 -3.84
C ALA A 89 -0.36 -27.44 -4.69
N PRO A 90 -0.91 -28.67 -4.70
CA PRO A 90 -2.09 -29.02 -5.51
C PRO A 90 -3.37 -28.28 -5.09
N LYS A 91 -3.50 -27.91 -3.81
CA LYS A 91 -4.61 -27.15 -3.22
C LYS A 91 -4.05 -26.23 -2.13
N GLY A 92 -3.68 -25.01 -2.49
CA GLY A 92 -3.27 -23.99 -1.52
C GLY A 92 -4.45 -23.40 -0.75
N ARG A 93 -4.20 -22.90 0.47
CA ARG A 93 -5.07 -21.89 1.11
C ARG A 93 -4.86 -20.56 0.38
N LYS A 94 -5.83 -19.63 0.45
CA LYS A 94 -5.70 -18.28 -0.15
C LYS A 94 -4.39 -17.63 0.33
N GLY A 95 -3.48 -17.32 -0.59
CA GLY A 95 -2.16 -16.71 -0.32
C GLY A 95 -0.98 -17.69 -0.14
N ALA A 96 -1.21 -18.95 0.21
CA ALA A 96 -0.14 -19.95 0.37
C ALA A 96 -0.21 -20.99 -0.76
N ILE A 97 0.78 -20.99 -1.65
CA ILE A 97 0.73 -21.77 -2.91
C ILE A 97 2.03 -22.54 -3.23
N ILE A 98 3.12 -22.29 -2.52
CA ILE A 98 4.42 -22.94 -2.77
C ILE A 98 4.65 -24.05 -1.75
N GLN A 99 5.06 -25.22 -2.23
CA GLN A 99 5.43 -26.38 -1.43
C GLN A 99 6.93 -26.35 -1.14
N VAL A 100 7.29 -26.36 0.15
CA VAL A 100 8.69 -26.52 0.62
C VAL A 100 8.71 -27.65 1.64
N GLY A 101 9.26 -28.80 1.24
CA GLY A 101 9.16 -30.03 2.05
C GLY A 101 7.69 -30.41 2.27
N ASP A 102 7.28 -30.52 3.54
CA ASP A 102 5.90 -30.85 3.93
C ASP A 102 5.01 -29.61 4.16
N GLU A 103 5.57 -28.39 4.07
CA GLU A 103 4.84 -27.15 4.35
C GLU A 103 4.40 -26.42 3.07
N VAL A 104 3.29 -25.67 3.18
CA VAL A 104 2.80 -24.77 2.13
C VAL A 104 2.96 -23.33 2.59
N ILE A 105 3.83 -22.58 1.93
CA ILE A 105 4.19 -21.20 2.27
C ILE A 105 3.74 -20.22 1.18
N SER A 106 3.79 -18.92 1.49
CA SER A 106 3.48 -17.86 0.53
C SER A 106 4.65 -17.62 -0.45
N PRO A 107 4.38 -17.01 -1.62
CA PRO A 107 5.42 -16.51 -2.55
C PRO A 107 6.51 -15.68 -1.87
N GLU A 108 6.10 -14.76 -1.00
CA GLU A 108 6.99 -13.83 -0.30
C GLU A 108 7.86 -14.56 0.71
N ALA A 109 7.27 -15.50 1.47
CA ALA A 109 8.02 -16.35 2.41
C ALA A 109 9.08 -17.19 1.68
N PHE A 110 8.74 -17.76 0.52
CA PHE A 110 9.69 -18.49 -0.31
C PHE A 110 10.83 -17.60 -0.81
N ALA A 111 10.52 -16.39 -1.28
CA ALA A 111 11.54 -15.43 -1.72
C ALA A 111 12.46 -14.99 -0.57
N ILE A 112 11.92 -14.81 0.64
CA ILE A 112 12.70 -14.52 1.85
C ILE A 112 13.68 -15.65 2.15
N GLU A 113 13.21 -16.90 2.15
CA GLU A 113 14.07 -18.08 2.37
C GLU A 113 15.16 -18.19 1.30
N HIS A 114 14.81 -17.91 0.05
CA HIS A 114 15.76 -17.91 -1.05
C HIS A 114 16.91 -16.93 -0.83
N TYR A 115 16.61 -15.67 -0.48
CA TYR A 115 17.65 -14.67 -0.20
C TYR A 115 18.44 -15.00 1.06
N ARG A 116 17.81 -15.52 2.11
CA ARG A 116 18.51 -16.00 3.31
C ARG A 116 19.50 -17.13 3.01
N ALA A 117 19.15 -18.05 2.12
CA ALA A 117 20.05 -19.12 1.69
C ALA A 117 21.27 -18.59 0.92
N GLN A 118 21.20 -17.38 0.36
CA GLN A 118 22.34 -16.68 -0.26
C GLN A 118 23.14 -15.82 0.73
N GLY A 119 22.81 -15.85 2.02
CA GLY A 119 23.46 -15.04 3.05
C GLY A 119 22.97 -13.59 3.10
N LEU A 120 21.84 -13.27 2.48
CA LEU A 120 21.21 -11.94 2.52
C LEU A 120 20.14 -11.88 3.61
N GLU A 121 19.92 -10.69 4.17
CA GLU A 121 18.77 -10.45 5.04
C GLU A 121 17.59 -9.96 4.18
N ALA A 122 16.45 -10.64 4.26
CA ALA A 122 15.22 -10.25 3.57
C ALA A 122 14.10 -10.01 4.59
N ILE A 123 13.51 -8.81 4.53
CA ILE A 123 12.54 -8.30 5.51
C ILE A 123 11.22 -7.99 4.78
N PRO A 124 10.08 -8.51 5.27
CA PRO A 124 8.76 -8.08 4.80
C PRO A 124 8.55 -6.59 5.00
N LEU A 125 8.13 -5.91 3.94
CA LEU A 125 8.08 -4.46 3.86
C LEU A 125 6.63 -4.00 3.67
N GLU A 126 6.06 -4.13 2.48
CA GLU A 126 4.74 -3.56 2.12
C GLU A 126 4.66 -2.04 2.43
N SER A 127 3.46 -1.44 2.41
CA SER A 127 3.28 0.00 2.57
C SER A 127 3.32 0.51 4.03
N VAL A 128 2.95 -0.35 5.00
CA VAL A 128 2.79 0.03 6.41
C VAL A 128 4.04 0.66 7.05
N PRO A 129 5.27 0.12 6.88
CA PRO A 129 6.48 0.74 7.42
C PRO A 129 6.67 2.18 6.94
N PHE A 130 6.43 2.45 5.66
CA PHE A 130 6.57 3.78 5.07
C PHE A 130 5.49 4.75 5.55
N MET A 131 4.26 4.28 5.69
CA MET A 131 3.15 5.06 6.25
C MET A 131 3.42 5.45 7.71
N SER A 132 3.95 4.52 8.51
CA SER A 132 4.34 4.74 9.90
C SER A 132 5.50 5.73 10.01
N LEU A 133 6.55 5.53 9.21
CA LEU A 133 7.68 6.45 9.09
C LEU A 133 7.22 7.88 8.79
N PHE A 134 6.35 8.03 7.79
CA PHE A 134 5.77 9.30 7.40
C PHE A 134 4.94 9.94 8.50
N ALA A 135 4.01 9.19 9.10
CA ALA A 135 3.13 9.69 10.15
C ALA A 135 3.92 10.22 11.35
N VAL A 136 5.00 9.55 11.76
CA VAL A 136 5.83 9.98 12.88
C VAL A 136 6.66 11.20 12.51
N MET A 137 7.44 11.11 11.43
CA MET A 137 8.43 12.12 11.10
C MET A 137 7.80 13.42 10.59
N MET A 138 6.64 13.36 9.93
CA MET A 138 6.00 14.54 9.34
C MET A 138 4.94 15.17 10.26
N ALA A 139 4.66 14.59 11.43
CA ALA A 139 3.60 15.06 12.34
C ALA A 139 3.73 16.55 12.67
N LEU A 140 4.93 17.01 13.03
CA LEU A 140 5.13 18.41 13.44
C LEU A 140 4.86 19.43 12.32
N VAL A 141 5.05 19.06 11.05
CA VAL A 141 4.81 19.97 9.93
C VAL A 141 3.40 19.86 9.36
N ILE A 142 2.82 18.66 9.36
CA ILE A 142 1.43 18.41 8.92
C ILE A 142 0.44 18.95 9.93
N CYS A 143 0.66 18.68 11.22
CA CYS A 143 -0.23 19.09 12.30
C CYS A 143 0.11 20.47 12.88
N ASP A 144 0.89 21.28 12.16
CA ASP A 144 1.29 22.63 12.54
C ASP A 144 0.07 23.54 12.66
N THR A 145 -0.33 23.87 13.89
CA THR A 145 -1.51 24.71 14.16
C THR A 145 -1.34 26.17 13.72
N LEU A 146 -0.14 26.56 13.26
CA LEU A 146 0.10 27.87 12.65
C LEU A 146 -0.14 27.88 11.14
N ASP A 147 -0.43 26.72 10.54
CA ASP A 147 -0.91 26.64 9.15
C ASP A 147 -2.36 27.12 9.07
N ASP A 148 -2.63 28.08 8.18
CA ASP A 148 -3.92 28.74 8.01
C ASP A 148 -5.01 27.83 7.43
N GLN A 149 -4.64 26.71 6.80
CA GLN A 149 -5.58 25.72 6.28
C GLN A 149 -5.86 24.57 7.24
N VAL A 150 -5.21 24.55 8.41
CA VAL A 150 -5.42 23.50 9.41
C VAL A 150 -6.81 23.60 10.04
N ARG A 151 -7.47 22.44 10.11
CA ARG A 151 -8.75 22.25 10.78
C ARG A 151 -8.65 21.13 11.81
N PHE A 152 -9.54 21.18 12.79
CA PHE A 152 -9.73 20.08 13.73
C PHE A 152 -10.62 19.00 13.10
N CYS A 153 -10.03 17.85 12.82
CA CYS A 153 -10.71 16.70 12.24
C CYS A 153 -11.00 15.67 13.32
N GLY A 154 -12.29 15.45 13.60
CA GLY A 154 -12.76 14.43 14.54
C GLY A 154 -12.96 13.07 13.85
N PHE A 155 -12.47 12.00 14.47
CA PHE A 155 -12.67 10.63 13.99
C PHE A 155 -12.63 9.62 15.15
N GLY A 156 -13.13 8.41 14.91
CA GLY A 156 -13.11 7.34 15.91
C GLY A 156 -11.71 6.79 16.13
N ASN A 157 -11.33 6.59 17.39
CA ASN A 157 -10.09 5.92 17.79
C ASN A 157 -10.02 4.49 17.22
N ARG A 158 -8.90 4.12 16.61
CA ARG A 158 -8.76 2.81 15.94
C ARG A 158 -8.52 1.67 16.92
N ASP A 159 -7.87 1.93 18.06
CA ASP A 159 -7.69 0.91 19.11
C ASP A 159 -9.04 0.39 19.62
N ASP A 160 -10.00 1.31 19.80
CA ASP A 160 -11.37 0.95 20.22
C ASP A 160 -12.14 0.24 19.11
N TYR A 161 -12.01 0.70 17.87
CA TYR A 161 -12.64 0.08 16.70
C TYR A 161 -12.21 -1.37 16.53
N GLU A 162 -10.89 -1.62 16.53
CA GLU A 162 -10.35 -2.97 16.34
C GLU A 162 -10.66 -3.89 17.52
N ALA A 163 -10.82 -3.34 18.72
CA ALA A 163 -11.24 -4.11 19.90
C ALA A 163 -12.76 -4.31 20.01
N GLY A 164 -13.55 -3.84 19.02
CA GLY A 164 -15.00 -3.97 19.02
C GLY A 164 -15.70 -3.18 20.14
N ARG A 165 -15.05 -2.14 20.67
CA ARG A 165 -15.60 -1.26 21.72
C ARG A 165 -16.25 -0.01 21.11
N PRO A 166 -17.15 0.68 21.84
CA PRO A 166 -17.60 2.02 21.46
C PRO A 166 -16.40 2.93 21.19
N CYS A 167 -16.28 3.43 19.96
CA CYS A 167 -15.12 4.20 19.53
C CYS A 167 -15.13 5.58 20.17
N ARG A 168 -14.16 5.87 21.04
CA ARG A 168 -13.99 7.24 21.53
C ARG A 168 -13.60 8.17 20.38
N GLN A 169 -14.15 9.38 20.38
CA GLN A 169 -13.75 10.40 19.41
C GLN A 169 -12.38 10.96 19.78
N ILE A 170 -11.48 11.01 18.81
CA ILE A 170 -10.18 11.68 18.88
C ILE A 170 -10.09 12.75 17.79
N TRP A 171 -9.11 13.64 17.91
CA TRP A 171 -8.99 14.82 17.07
C TRP A 171 -7.57 14.95 16.53
N ALA A 172 -7.42 15.18 15.23
CA ALA A 172 -6.15 15.58 14.64
C ALA A 172 -6.27 16.96 14.02
N SER A 173 -5.21 17.75 14.10
CA SER A 173 -5.05 18.98 13.34
C SER A 173 -4.55 18.62 11.95
N LEU A 174 -5.39 18.75 10.93
CA LEU A 174 -5.04 18.41 9.55
C LEU A 174 -5.40 19.56 8.60
N PRO A 175 -4.53 19.91 7.65
CA PRO A 175 -4.84 20.91 6.65
C PRO A 175 -5.85 20.37 5.63
N GLU A 176 -6.69 21.25 5.07
CA GLU A 176 -7.70 20.89 4.06
C GLU A 176 -7.13 20.19 2.83
N ASP A 177 -5.89 20.54 2.48
CA ASP A 177 -5.14 19.98 1.37
C ASP A 177 -4.24 18.80 1.77
N PHE A 178 -4.36 18.29 3.01
CA PHE A 178 -3.55 17.18 3.51
C PHE A 178 -3.48 16.02 2.51
N GLY A 179 -2.25 15.62 2.20
CA GLY A 179 -1.91 14.47 1.37
C GLY A 179 -2.14 14.66 -0.13
N LYS A 180 -2.53 15.85 -0.58
CA LYS A 180 -2.60 16.24 -2.00
C LYS A 180 -1.32 16.98 -2.43
N PRO A 181 -1.00 17.01 -3.74
CA PRO A 181 0.15 17.77 -4.24
C PRO A 181 0.15 19.25 -3.85
N THR A 182 -1.02 19.86 -3.79
CA THR A 182 -1.20 21.27 -3.43
C THR A 182 -0.67 21.61 -2.03
N TYR A 183 -0.67 20.65 -1.10
CA TYR A 183 -0.09 20.86 0.23
C TYR A 183 1.42 21.06 0.15
N ALA A 184 2.12 20.20 -0.60
CA ALA A 184 3.57 20.29 -0.75
C ALA A 184 3.98 21.59 -1.46
N ASP A 185 3.25 21.98 -2.50
CA ASP A 185 3.49 23.22 -3.24
C ASP A 185 3.30 24.46 -2.33
N ARG A 186 2.17 24.52 -1.61
CA ARG A 186 1.85 25.63 -0.70
C ARG A 186 2.85 25.73 0.46
N ARG A 187 3.27 24.59 1.02
CA ARG A 187 4.16 24.52 2.17
C ARG A 187 5.64 24.36 1.79
N ALA A 188 6.01 24.51 0.52
CA ALA A 188 7.35 24.23 0.00
C ALA A 188 8.48 24.90 0.80
N ALA A 189 8.32 26.18 1.18
CA ALA A 189 9.34 26.89 1.96
C ALA A 189 9.50 26.34 3.38
N LYS A 190 8.39 25.94 4.03
CA LYS A 190 8.40 25.33 5.36
C LYS A 190 8.97 23.92 5.31
N LEU A 191 8.55 23.11 4.32
CA LEU A 191 9.07 21.76 4.09
C LEU A 191 10.57 21.79 3.80
N LYS A 192 11.04 22.73 2.97
CA LYS A 192 12.48 22.90 2.70
C LYS A 192 13.28 23.15 3.97
N ARG A 193 12.79 24.01 4.89
CA ARG A 193 13.44 24.26 6.18
C ARG A 193 13.41 23.01 7.06
N PHE A 194 12.23 22.40 7.17
CA PHE A 194 12.03 21.18 7.95
C PHE A 194 13.01 20.06 7.53
N PHE A 195 13.12 19.78 6.24
CA PHE A 195 14.06 18.76 5.73
C PHE A 195 15.53 19.14 5.91
N ALA A 196 15.87 20.44 5.91
CA ALA A 196 17.23 20.90 6.18
C ALA A 196 17.61 20.80 7.66
N GLU A 197 16.63 20.73 8.55
CA GLU A 197 16.80 20.58 10.00
C GLU A 197 16.72 19.11 10.46
N LEU A 198 16.31 18.18 9.58
CA LEU A 198 16.28 16.76 9.92
C LEU A 198 17.72 16.24 10.16
N PRO A 199 17.92 15.36 11.15
CA PRO A 199 19.23 14.77 11.40
C PRO A 199 19.74 13.97 10.20
N ASP A 200 21.03 14.13 9.89
CA ASP A 200 21.73 13.43 8.82
C ASP A 200 22.49 12.18 9.30
N ASP A 201 22.49 11.91 10.61
CA ASP A 201 23.03 10.70 11.23
C ASP A 201 21.93 9.77 11.77
N ARG A 202 22.18 8.46 11.70
CA ARG A 202 21.21 7.43 12.08
C ARG A 202 20.81 7.50 13.55
N PHE A 203 21.76 7.78 14.44
CA PHE A 203 21.52 7.73 15.88
C PHE A 203 20.54 8.83 16.29
N THR A 204 20.79 10.06 15.86
CA THR A 204 19.91 11.21 16.14
C THR A 204 18.57 11.08 15.41
N LEU A 205 18.55 10.50 14.21
CA LEU A 205 17.31 10.25 13.49
C LEU A 205 16.42 9.23 14.21
N LEU A 206 16.99 8.15 14.75
CA LEU A 206 16.26 7.19 15.60
C LEU A 206 15.75 7.84 16.89
N TRP A 207 16.58 8.65 17.54
CA TRP A 207 16.17 9.39 18.73
C TRP A 207 15.00 10.34 18.41
N THR A 208 15.06 11.04 17.28
CA THR A 208 14.00 11.96 16.81
C THR A 208 12.70 11.20 16.55
N TYR A 209 12.78 10.05 15.88
CA TYR A 209 11.62 9.19 15.63
C TYR A 209 10.95 8.73 16.92
N ASP A 210 11.73 8.24 17.89
CA ASP A 210 11.21 7.82 19.20
C ASP A 210 10.60 8.99 19.98
N TYR A 211 11.28 10.13 19.97
CA TYR A 211 10.81 11.35 20.62
C TYR A 211 9.47 11.82 20.02
N PHE A 212 9.27 11.66 18.71
CA PHE A 212 8.03 12.04 18.03
C PHE A 212 6.87 11.05 18.20
N ARG A 213 7.06 9.92 18.89
CA ARG A 213 6.00 8.91 19.10
C ARG A 213 4.73 9.48 19.72
N GLY A 214 4.88 10.39 20.69
CA GLY A 214 3.76 11.01 21.39
C GLY A 214 3.01 12.02 20.51
N VAL A 215 3.74 12.99 19.94
CA VAL A 215 3.14 14.07 19.12
C VAL A 215 2.55 13.59 17.79
N SER A 216 2.90 12.38 17.35
CA SER A 216 2.37 11.77 16.13
C SER A 216 1.17 10.85 16.36
N TYR A 217 0.73 10.66 17.62
CA TYR A 217 -0.28 9.65 17.97
C TYR A 217 -1.56 9.79 17.13
N GLU A 218 -2.11 10.99 17.03
CA GLU A 218 -3.36 11.25 16.33
C GLU A 218 -3.20 11.10 14.81
N LEU A 219 -2.07 11.51 14.24
CA LEU A 219 -1.80 11.31 12.82
C LEU A 219 -1.63 9.82 12.49
N ARG A 220 -0.97 9.05 13.37
CA ARG A 220 -0.86 7.58 13.23
C ARG A 220 -2.23 6.89 13.28
N GLN A 221 -3.11 7.33 14.18
CA GLN A 221 -4.50 6.86 14.25
C GLN A 221 -5.29 7.20 12.98
N TYR A 222 -5.10 8.41 12.45
CA TYR A 222 -5.75 8.84 11.22
C TYR A 222 -5.32 7.98 10.03
N LEU A 223 -4.02 7.67 9.94
CA LEU A 223 -3.40 6.89 8.87
C LEU A 223 -3.39 5.37 9.09
N TRP A 224 -4.11 4.86 10.11
CA TRP A 224 -4.21 3.42 10.42
C TRP A 224 -2.87 2.72 10.69
N VAL A 225 -1.91 3.44 11.26
CA VAL A 225 -0.59 2.93 11.68
C VAL A 225 -0.38 3.17 13.19
N HIS A 226 -1.43 2.93 13.96
CA HIS A 226 -1.52 3.26 15.38
C HIS A 226 -0.88 2.22 16.30
N LYS A 227 -0.69 0.97 15.84
CA LYS A 227 -0.18 -0.12 16.68
C LYS A 227 1.31 0.06 16.95
N ASP A 228 1.76 -0.48 18.09
CA ASP A 228 3.18 -0.50 18.43
C ASP A 228 4.01 -1.25 17.38
N VAL A 229 3.49 -2.34 16.83
CA VAL A 229 4.15 -3.08 15.74
C VAL A 229 4.31 -2.24 14.47
N ASP A 230 3.37 -1.34 14.16
CA ASP A 230 3.48 -0.45 13.00
C ASP A 230 4.53 0.63 13.26
N PHE A 231 4.57 1.16 14.48
CA PHE A 231 5.62 2.09 14.92
C PHE A 231 7.02 1.47 14.79
N ASP A 232 7.18 0.24 15.28
CA ASP A 232 8.45 -0.50 15.23
C ASP A 232 8.85 -0.83 13.78
N ARG A 233 7.90 -1.14 12.90
CA ARG A 233 8.14 -1.32 11.46
C ARG A 233 8.65 -0.05 10.79
N GLY A 234 8.10 1.13 11.14
CA GLY A 234 8.62 2.41 10.65
C GLY A 234 10.02 2.71 11.19
N ARG A 235 10.28 2.40 12.46
CA ARG A 235 11.61 2.52 13.09
C ARG A 235 12.64 1.65 12.37
N MET A 236 12.29 0.41 12.02
CA MET A 236 13.16 -0.53 11.30
C MET A 236 13.71 0.08 10.00
N LEU A 237 12.92 0.89 9.28
CA LEU A 237 13.44 1.58 8.10
C LEU A 237 14.63 2.49 8.43
N ILE A 238 14.56 3.25 9.52
CA ILE A 238 15.65 4.12 9.98
C ILE A 238 16.83 3.30 10.49
N GLU A 239 16.62 2.09 11.01
CA GLU A 239 17.70 1.20 11.44
C GLU A 239 18.45 0.58 10.25
N ARG A 240 17.79 0.40 9.10
CA ARG A 240 18.34 -0.31 7.94
C ARG A 240 18.78 0.60 6.79
N LEU A 241 18.03 1.66 6.49
CA LEU A 241 18.29 2.56 5.37
C LEU A 241 19.15 3.76 5.79
N SER A 242 19.86 4.38 4.84
CA SER A 242 20.63 5.60 5.14
C SER A 242 19.71 6.79 5.47
N PRO A 243 20.16 7.76 6.29
CA PRO A 243 19.39 8.99 6.54
C PRO A 243 18.96 9.71 5.26
N ALA A 244 19.81 9.73 4.23
CA ALA A 244 19.47 10.28 2.92
C ALA A 244 18.29 9.53 2.24
N ALA A 245 18.23 8.21 2.34
CA ALA A 245 17.10 7.43 1.83
C ALA A 245 15.81 7.72 2.61
N ILE A 246 15.90 7.88 3.94
CA ILE A 246 14.75 8.28 4.78
C ILE A 246 14.21 9.64 4.34
N VAL A 247 15.06 10.66 4.17
CA VAL A 247 14.64 11.99 3.70
C VAL A 247 13.97 11.90 2.32
N LYS A 248 14.53 11.12 1.38
CA LYS A 248 13.91 10.90 0.06
C LYS A 248 12.51 10.30 0.15
N ILE A 249 12.33 9.28 1.00
CA ILE A 249 11.01 8.65 1.24
C ILE A 249 10.01 9.69 1.76
N LEU A 250 10.41 10.49 2.74
CA LEU A 250 9.54 11.51 3.33
C LEU A 250 9.17 12.61 2.32
N GLN A 251 10.14 13.07 1.52
CA GLN A 251 9.92 14.03 0.43
C GLN A 251 8.99 13.50 -0.65
N TYR A 252 9.18 12.23 -1.03
CA TYR A 252 8.32 11.55 -2.00
C TYR A 252 6.87 11.46 -1.50
N LEU A 253 6.68 10.97 -0.27
CA LEU A 253 5.35 10.80 0.32
C LEU A 253 4.65 12.13 0.59
N ILE A 254 5.34 13.16 1.08
CA ILE A 254 4.67 14.45 1.35
C ILE A 254 4.22 15.15 0.07
N GLY A 255 4.87 14.85 -1.05
CA GLY A 255 4.55 15.42 -2.36
C GLY A 255 3.19 14.99 -2.93
N ASP A 256 2.69 13.80 -2.59
CA ASP A 256 1.34 13.33 -2.96
C ASP A 256 1.00 12.07 -2.14
N TYR A 257 0.75 12.25 -0.84
CA TYR A 257 0.61 11.10 0.07
C TYR A 257 -0.50 10.15 -0.39
N TRP A 258 -1.68 10.67 -0.75
CA TRP A 258 -2.79 9.82 -1.18
C TRP A 258 -2.50 9.11 -2.50
N GLY A 259 -1.72 9.72 -3.40
CA GLY A 259 -1.25 9.08 -4.63
C GLY A 259 -0.13 8.06 -4.45
N ARG A 260 0.65 8.14 -3.35
CA ARG A 260 1.96 7.46 -3.18
C ARG A 260 2.10 6.54 -1.97
N HIS A 261 1.12 6.51 -1.07
CA HIS A 261 1.16 5.69 0.14
C HIS A 261 0.97 4.19 -0.11
N LEU A 262 0.53 3.78 -1.30
CA LEU A 262 0.33 2.38 -1.70
C LEU A 262 1.23 1.98 -2.87
N GLY A 263 1.37 0.67 -3.09
CA GLY A 263 2.15 0.11 -4.20
C GLY A 263 3.62 -0.12 -3.88
N TRP A 264 4.03 0.09 -2.62
CA TRP A 264 5.39 -0.19 -2.14
C TRP A 264 5.72 -1.69 -2.26
N PRO A 265 6.97 -2.05 -2.58
CA PRO A 265 7.39 -3.44 -2.78
C PRO A 265 7.23 -4.33 -1.54
N ASP A 266 7.06 -5.63 -1.78
CA ASP A 266 6.86 -6.63 -0.73
C ASP A 266 8.05 -6.77 0.22
N LEU A 267 9.28 -6.66 -0.28
CA LEU A 267 10.50 -6.97 0.47
C LEU A 267 11.53 -5.84 0.42
N LEU A 268 12.24 -5.68 1.55
CA LEU A 268 13.55 -5.02 1.63
C LEU A 268 14.62 -6.10 1.77
N VAL A 269 15.55 -6.16 0.83
CA VAL A 269 16.67 -7.10 0.85
C VAL A 269 17.97 -6.34 1.08
N LEU A 270 18.73 -6.77 2.08
CA LEU A 270 19.99 -6.18 2.53
C LEU A 270 21.13 -7.16 2.25
N GLY A 271 22.24 -6.65 1.71
CA GLY A 271 23.43 -7.44 1.40
C GLY A 271 24.71 -6.85 1.99
N GLY A 272 25.53 -7.73 2.58
CA GLY A 272 26.95 -7.47 2.93
C GLY A 272 27.21 -6.31 3.90
N GLU A 273 28.49 -6.04 4.16
CA GLU A 273 28.95 -5.06 5.16
C GLU A 273 28.80 -3.58 4.72
N ASP A 274 28.46 -3.30 3.47
CA ASP A 274 28.42 -1.94 2.91
C ASP A 274 27.03 -1.28 2.89
N GLY A 275 26.02 -1.90 3.51
CA GLY A 275 24.66 -1.36 3.55
C GLY A 275 23.96 -1.31 2.19
N ALA A 276 24.39 -2.15 1.25
CA ALA A 276 23.73 -2.31 -0.04
C ALA A 276 22.34 -2.91 0.18
N PHE A 277 21.32 -2.33 -0.47
CA PHE A 277 19.95 -2.83 -0.42
C PHE A 277 19.29 -2.78 -1.79
N PHE A 278 18.26 -3.59 -1.95
CA PHE A 278 17.28 -3.43 -3.01
C PHE A 278 15.87 -3.75 -2.50
N LEU A 279 14.89 -3.19 -3.17
CA LEU A 279 13.49 -3.48 -2.96
C LEU A 279 13.05 -4.57 -3.94
N ALA A 280 12.21 -5.49 -3.50
CA ALA A 280 11.73 -6.58 -4.34
C ALA A 280 10.21 -6.73 -4.25
N GLU A 281 9.57 -6.77 -5.41
CA GLU A 281 8.16 -7.13 -5.58
C GLU A 281 8.08 -8.60 -6.01
N VAL A 282 7.35 -9.42 -5.27
CA VAL A 282 7.24 -10.85 -5.51
C VAL A 282 5.95 -11.15 -6.28
N LYS A 283 6.08 -11.84 -7.41
CA LYS A 283 4.93 -12.24 -8.25
C LYS A 283 4.96 -13.73 -8.51
N SER A 284 3.84 -14.40 -8.27
CA SER A 284 3.65 -15.74 -8.82
C SER A 284 3.46 -15.65 -10.35
N SER A 285 3.67 -16.77 -11.05
CA SER A 285 3.57 -16.84 -12.52
C SER A 285 2.27 -16.31 -13.15
N LYS A 286 1.18 -16.17 -12.37
CA LYS A 286 -0.12 -15.66 -12.85
C LYS A 286 -0.49 -14.29 -12.29
N ASP A 287 0.31 -13.75 -11.38
CA ASP A 287 0.02 -12.45 -10.78
C ASP A 287 0.51 -11.33 -11.70
N SER A 288 -0.26 -10.24 -11.69
CA SER A 288 0.02 -9.01 -12.44
C SER A 288 0.30 -7.87 -11.46
N LEU A 289 0.95 -6.83 -11.95
CA LEU A 289 1.16 -5.61 -11.19
C LEU A 289 -0.16 -4.86 -11.01
N SER A 290 -0.41 -4.36 -9.80
CA SER A 290 -1.50 -3.41 -9.57
C SER A 290 -1.17 -2.04 -10.19
N GLU A 291 -2.17 -1.19 -10.37
CA GLU A 291 -1.93 0.16 -10.89
C GLU A 291 -1.09 1.01 -9.93
N GLU A 292 -1.26 0.82 -8.62
CA GLU A 292 -0.44 1.45 -7.59
C GLU A 292 1.02 1.00 -7.69
N GLN A 293 1.27 -0.29 -7.96
CA GLN A 293 2.63 -0.82 -8.14
C GLN A 293 3.28 -0.29 -9.43
N LYS A 294 2.52 -0.22 -10.53
CA LYS A 294 3.00 0.37 -11.79
C LYS A 294 3.37 1.84 -11.60
N ARG A 295 2.53 2.60 -10.89
CA ARG A 295 2.83 3.99 -10.52
C ARG A 295 4.08 4.07 -9.65
N TRP A 296 4.18 3.25 -8.61
CA TRP A 296 5.36 3.25 -7.74
C TRP A 296 6.65 2.95 -8.53
N ILE A 297 6.63 2.04 -9.50
CA ILE A 297 7.79 1.76 -10.37
C ILE A 297 8.19 3.01 -11.17
N ALA A 298 7.21 3.69 -11.76
CA ALA A 298 7.45 4.93 -12.50
C ALA A 298 8.02 6.04 -11.59
N ASP A 299 7.39 6.25 -10.44
CA ASP A 299 7.79 7.24 -9.45
C ASP A 299 9.15 6.91 -8.82
N ASN A 300 9.50 5.62 -8.68
CA ASN A 300 10.81 5.20 -8.20
C ASN A 300 11.92 5.60 -9.18
N ASP A 301 11.71 5.44 -10.49
CA ASP A 301 12.66 5.91 -11.52
C ASP A 301 12.80 7.44 -11.52
N GLU A 302 11.69 8.17 -11.35
CA GLU A 302 11.68 9.64 -11.43
C GLU A 302 12.17 10.33 -10.15
N HIS A 303 11.85 9.79 -8.96
CA HIS A 303 11.98 10.52 -7.70
C HIS A 303 12.89 9.85 -6.66
N LEU A 304 12.80 8.54 -6.50
CA LEU A 304 13.50 7.85 -5.39
C LEU A 304 14.89 7.35 -5.81
N GLY A 305 14.97 6.71 -6.97
CA GLY A 305 16.15 6.05 -7.51
C GLY A 305 16.61 4.86 -6.66
N PHE A 306 15.69 4.15 -6.00
CA PHE A 306 16.06 2.97 -5.22
C PHE A 306 16.26 1.74 -6.11
N PRO A 307 17.27 0.90 -5.85
CA PRO A 307 17.43 -0.36 -6.55
C PRO A 307 16.17 -1.22 -6.35
N PHE A 308 15.60 -1.70 -7.46
CA PHE A 308 14.32 -2.41 -7.44
C PHE A 308 14.33 -3.59 -8.42
N ARG A 309 13.69 -4.70 -8.02
CA ARG A 309 13.56 -5.92 -8.82
C ARG A 309 12.17 -6.51 -8.71
N ILE A 310 11.76 -7.25 -9.75
CA ILE A 310 10.64 -8.18 -9.65
C ILE A 310 11.16 -9.60 -9.53
N VAL A 311 10.70 -10.31 -8.51
CA VAL A 311 10.96 -11.73 -8.29
C VAL A 311 9.78 -12.53 -8.83
N LYS A 312 9.96 -13.14 -10.00
CA LYS A 312 8.95 -14.01 -10.62
C LYS A 312 9.17 -15.46 -10.24
N ILE A 313 8.18 -16.05 -9.56
CA ILE A 313 8.23 -17.46 -9.15
C ILE A 313 7.47 -18.32 -10.14
N HIS A 314 8.19 -19.19 -10.85
CA HIS A 314 7.66 -20.13 -11.82
C HIS A 314 7.44 -21.51 -11.21
N ARG A 315 6.46 -22.24 -11.75
CA ARG A 315 6.26 -23.64 -11.36
C ARG A 315 7.39 -24.50 -11.93
N SER A 316 8.01 -25.31 -11.07
CA SER A 316 8.95 -26.33 -11.51
C SER A 316 8.25 -27.33 -12.44
N ASN A 317 8.71 -27.45 -13.67
CA ASN A 317 8.18 -28.46 -14.59
C ASN A 317 8.82 -29.83 -14.26
N PRO A 318 8.06 -30.86 -13.85
CA PRO A 318 8.63 -32.16 -13.50
C PRO A 318 9.43 -32.80 -14.64
N ASP A 319 9.10 -32.50 -15.90
CA ASP A 319 9.76 -33.07 -17.08
C ASP A 319 11.18 -32.54 -17.36
N ARG A 320 11.61 -31.44 -16.71
CA ARG A 320 12.99 -30.93 -16.84
C ARG A 320 13.99 -31.60 -15.90
N LYS A 321 13.54 -32.20 -14.79
CA LYS A 321 14.44 -32.95 -13.88
C LYS A 321 14.92 -34.27 -14.50
N ALA A 322 14.16 -34.86 -15.44
CA ALA A 322 14.51 -36.13 -16.08
C ALA A 322 15.60 -36.02 -17.17
N SER A 323 15.78 -34.85 -17.80
CA SER A 323 16.75 -34.68 -18.90
C SER A 323 18.17 -34.30 -18.44
N ALA A 324 18.36 -33.93 -17.17
CA ALA A 324 19.67 -33.63 -16.60
C ALA A 324 20.35 -34.85 -15.95
N SER A 325 19.62 -35.96 -15.75
CA SER A 325 20.13 -37.17 -15.06
C SER A 325 20.56 -38.30 -16.02
N THR A 326 20.59 -38.06 -17.34
CA THR A 326 20.94 -39.10 -18.34
C THR A 326 22.21 -38.77 -19.13
N ARG A 327 23.12 -37.99 -18.55
CA ARG A 327 24.49 -37.84 -19.08
C ARG A 327 25.51 -38.02 -17.96
N THR A 328 25.73 -39.28 -17.61
CA THR A 328 26.98 -39.79 -17.02
C THR A 328 27.29 -41.11 -17.65
#